data_AF-F0VCD6-F1
#
_entry.id   AF-F0VCD6-F1
#
_cell.length_a   1.000
_cell.length_b   1.000
_cell.length_c   1.000
_cell.angle_alpha   90.00
_cell.angle_beta   90.00
_cell.angle_gamma   90.00
#
_symmetry.space_group_name_H-M   'P 1'
#
loop_
_entity.id
_entity.type
_entity.pdbx_description
1 polymer ?
#
loop_
_entity_poly.entity_id
_entity_poly.type
_entity_poly.pdbx_seq_one_letter_code
_entity_poly.pdbx_strand_id
1 'polypeptide(L)'
;MTQGPMDYVDVREQSQVILRFRNYVPRDVALRRFCLPRPSVEELEKQIDKEATDAVNSAASEDVVSQIAPRRPNWDLKRDVEKKLAVLSRKTDRAIVDLIRVKITNSGTVQAVSKSPTDVSEEAISHQDREIAHSLVNAMRDLEKLEDEDGD
;
A
#
# COMPACT_ATOMS: atom_id res chain seq x y z
N MET A 1 10.85 -73.53 2.15
CA MET A 1 10.54 -72.33 2.96
C MET A 1 9.56 -71.49 2.17
N THR A 2 8.26 -71.70 2.39
CA THR A 2 7.17 -70.98 1.70
C THR A 2 6.75 -69.80 2.57
N GLN A 3 7.07 -68.57 2.17
CA GLN A 3 6.51 -67.38 2.81
C GLN A 3 5.05 -67.24 2.36
N GLY A 4 4.14 -67.24 3.33
CA GLY A 4 2.70 -67.03 3.12
C GLY A 4 2.38 -65.59 2.67
N PRO A 5 1.15 -65.34 2.21
CA PRO A 5 0.79 -64.05 1.64
C PRO A 5 0.71 -62.99 2.75
N MET A 6 1.44 -61.89 2.57
CA MET A 6 1.29 -60.69 3.40
C MET A 6 -0.02 -60.00 3.00
N ASP A 7 -1.07 -60.23 3.77
CA ASP A 7 -2.32 -59.47 3.68
C ASP A 7 -2.07 -58.06 4.24
N TYR A 8 -1.86 -57.11 3.34
CA TYR A 8 -1.71 -55.71 3.68
C TYR A 8 -3.09 -55.15 4.01
N VAL A 9 -3.36 -54.90 5.29
CA VAL A 9 -4.55 -54.18 5.75
C VAL A 9 -4.45 -52.71 5.31
N ASP A 10 -5.23 -52.36 4.28
CA ASP A 10 -5.37 -51.00 3.78
C ASP A 10 -6.26 -50.19 4.73
N VAL A 11 -5.62 -49.51 5.68
CA VAL A 11 -6.25 -48.51 6.54
C VAL A 11 -5.79 -47.15 6.05
N ARG A 12 -6.64 -46.46 5.26
CA ARG A 12 -6.73 -44.99 5.18
C ARG A 12 -7.89 -44.56 4.28
N GLU A 13 -8.76 -43.73 4.84
CA GLU A 13 -9.83 -43.00 4.16
C GLU A 13 -9.32 -42.30 2.90
N GLN A 14 -9.97 -42.61 1.77
CA GLN A 14 -9.57 -42.21 0.43
C GLN A 14 -9.92 -40.74 0.18
N SER A 15 -9.03 -39.82 0.55
CA SER A 15 -8.85 -38.63 -0.29
C SER A 15 -8.18 -39.11 -1.57
N GLN A 16 -8.89 -39.13 -2.71
CA GLN A 16 -8.34 -39.57 -4.00
C GLN A 16 -7.12 -38.71 -4.37
N VAL A 17 -5.91 -39.19 -4.06
CA VAL A 17 -4.67 -38.58 -4.52
C VAL A 17 -4.57 -38.80 -6.02
N ILE A 18 -4.71 -37.72 -6.80
CA ILE A 18 -4.60 -37.79 -8.27
C ILE A 18 -3.13 -38.06 -8.61
N LEU A 19 -2.85 -39.29 -9.04
CA LEU A 19 -1.53 -39.71 -9.48
C LEU A 19 -1.13 -38.93 -10.75
N ARG A 20 0.06 -38.31 -10.75
CA ARG A 20 0.64 -37.59 -11.90
C ARG A 20 2.13 -37.85 -12.01
N PHE A 21 2.60 -38.19 -13.20
CA PHE A 21 4.03 -38.41 -13.47
C PHE A 21 4.64 -37.23 -14.22
N ARG A 22 5.73 -36.65 -13.66
CA ARG A 22 6.46 -35.50 -14.23
C ARG A 22 7.76 -35.95 -14.91
N ASN A 23 8.65 -36.61 -14.14
CA ASN A 23 10.00 -36.99 -14.57
C ASN A 23 10.17 -38.48 -14.91
N TYR A 24 9.11 -39.30 -14.80
CA TYR A 24 9.18 -40.75 -15.02
C TYR A 24 8.12 -41.23 -16.00
N VAL A 25 8.46 -42.23 -16.83
CA VAL A 25 7.52 -42.89 -17.75
C VAL A 25 7.26 -44.31 -17.25
N PRO A 26 6.06 -44.59 -16.71
CA PRO A 26 5.68 -45.94 -16.29
C PRO A 26 5.73 -46.95 -17.44
N ARG A 27 6.19 -48.17 -17.11
CA ARG A 27 6.18 -49.29 -18.07
C ARG A 27 4.76 -49.76 -18.39
N ASP A 28 3.89 -49.75 -17.39
CA ASP A 28 2.48 -50.13 -17.52
C ASP A 28 1.68 -49.09 -18.32
N VAL A 29 0.90 -49.57 -19.29
CA VAL A 29 0.10 -48.75 -20.21
C VAL A 29 -1.03 -48.01 -19.53
N ALA A 30 -1.61 -48.58 -18.46
CA ALA A 30 -2.66 -47.93 -17.69
C ALA A 30 -2.15 -46.66 -16.99
N LEU A 31 -0.90 -46.70 -16.50
CA LEU A 31 -0.29 -45.61 -15.75
C LEU A 31 0.23 -44.46 -16.63
N ARG A 32 0.44 -44.70 -17.94
CA ARG A 32 0.89 -43.67 -18.89
C ARG A 32 -0.11 -42.53 -19.10
N ARG A 33 -1.41 -42.77 -18.87
CA ARG A 33 -2.47 -41.75 -18.96
C ARG A 33 -2.32 -40.63 -17.92
N PHE A 34 -1.54 -40.89 -16.87
CA PHE A 34 -1.28 -39.95 -15.79
C PHE A 34 0.03 -39.18 -15.98
N CYS A 35 0.75 -39.39 -17.08
CA CYS A 35 1.92 -38.58 -17.43
C CYS A 35 1.49 -37.18 -17.86
N LEU A 36 2.15 -36.15 -17.34
CA LEU A 36 1.95 -34.80 -17.84
C LEU A 36 2.57 -34.67 -19.24
N PRO A 37 1.93 -33.91 -20.15
CA PRO A 37 2.54 -33.59 -21.42
C PRO A 37 3.82 -32.80 -21.16
N ARG A 38 4.90 -33.16 -21.85
CA ARG A 38 6.11 -32.36 -21.82
C ARG A 38 5.80 -31.03 -22.54
N PRO A 39 6.08 -29.87 -21.93
CA PRO A 39 5.90 -28.60 -22.63
C PRO A 39 6.75 -28.61 -23.90
N SER A 40 6.18 -28.08 -24.99
CA SER A 40 6.93 -27.94 -26.24
C SER A 40 8.01 -26.89 -26.06
N VAL A 41 9.18 -27.11 -26.67
CA VAL A 41 10.29 -26.14 -26.63
C VAL A 41 9.83 -24.79 -27.20
N GLU A 42 9.04 -24.82 -28.27
CA GLU A 42 8.47 -23.61 -28.89
C GLU A 42 7.57 -22.80 -27.95
N GLU A 43 6.90 -23.46 -27.00
CA GLU A 43 6.01 -22.78 -26.05
C GLU A 43 6.82 -22.08 -24.95
N LEU A 44 7.92 -22.70 -24.52
CA LEU A 44 8.87 -22.11 -23.58
C LEU A 44 9.58 -20.92 -24.21
N GLU A 45 10.04 -21.03 -25.46
CA GLU A 45 10.66 -19.94 -26.21
C GLU A 45 9.71 -18.74 -26.32
N LYS A 46 8.45 -18.97 -26.73
CA LYS A 46 7.44 -17.91 -26.78
C LYS A 46 7.16 -17.26 -25.42
N GLN A 47 7.22 -18.04 -24.33
CA GLN A 47 7.02 -17.50 -22.99
C GLN A 47 8.19 -16.63 -22.56
N ILE A 48 9.42 -17.06 -22.83
CA ILE A 48 10.64 -16.30 -22.56
C ILE A 48 10.66 -15.01 -23.38
N ASP A 49 10.31 -15.08 -24.67
CA ASP A 49 10.27 -13.90 -25.55
C ASP A 49 9.25 -12.88 -25.04
N LYS A 50 8.06 -13.32 -24.62
CA LYS A 50 7.05 -12.43 -24.02
C LYS A 50 7.56 -11.76 -22.75
N GLU A 51 8.11 -12.53 -21.82
CA GLU A 51 8.64 -12.00 -20.56
C GLU A 51 9.79 -11.01 -20.80
N ALA A 52 10.68 -11.30 -21.75
CA ALA A 52 11.74 -10.39 -22.15
C ALA A 52 11.18 -9.09 -22.75
N THR A 53 10.17 -9.18 -23.62
CA THR A 53 9.53 -7.98 -24.19
C THR A 53 8.82 -7.14 -23.14
N ASP A 54 8.14 -7.77 -22.18
CA ASP A 54 7.45 -7.08 -21.09
C ASP A 54 8.44 -6.36 -20.16
N ALA A 55 9.56 -7.01 -19.83
CA ALA A 55 10.63 -6.40 -19.05
C ALA A 55 11.25 -5.19 -19.77
N VAL A 56 11.48 -5.28 -21.08
CA VAL A 56 11.98 -4.16 -21.90
C VAL A 56 10.96 -3.03 -21.96
N ASN A 57 9.67 -3.33 -22.13
CA ASN A 57 8.62 -2.33 -22.18
C ASN A 57 8.44 -1.61 -20.83
N SER A 58 8.50 -2.35 -19.71
CA SER A 58 8.46 -1.78 -18.37
C SER A 58 9.66 -0.88 -18.12
N ALA A 59 10.86 -1.32 -18.49
CA ALA A 59 12.09 -0.54 -18.35
C ALA A 59 12.10 0.70 -19.26
N ALA A 60 11.50 0.64 -20.45
CA ALA A 60 11.40 1.78 -21.36
C ALA A 60 10.42 2.86 -20.86
N SER A 61 9.45 2.49 -20.02
CA SER A 61 8.48 3.43 -19.44
C SER A 61 9.04 4.23 -18.25
N GLU A 62 10.05 3.69 -17.58
CA GLU A 62 10.83 4.42 -16.58
C GLU A 62 11.96 5.16 -17.30
N ASP A 63 12.15 6.43 -16.96
CA ASP A 63 13.17 7.28 -17.60
C ASP A 63 14.59 6.78 -17.27
N VAL A 64 15.06 5.79 -18.04
CA VAL A 64 16.37 5.12 -17.89
C VAL A 64 17.51 6.14 -17.92
N VAL A 65 17.34 7.25 -18.65
CA VAL A 65 18.32 8.34 -18.72
C VAL A 65 18.51 9.01 -17.36
N SER A 66 17.44 9.13 -16.56
CA SER A 66 17.47 9.69 -15.20
C SER A 66 18.10 8.77 -14.15
N GLN A 67 18.27 7.47 -14.46
CA GLN A 67 18.99 6.49 -13.63
C GLN A 67 20.47 6.36 -14.03
N ILE A 68 20.80 6.56 -15.32
CA ILE A 68 22.17 6.49 -15.84
C ILE A 68 22.96 7.77 -15.56
N ALA A 69 22.29 8.93 -15.48
CA ALA A 69 22.95 10.20 -15.19
C ALA A 69 23.43 10.29 -13.73
N PRO A 70 24.63 10.83 -13.48
CA PRO A 70 25.06 11.19 -12.13
C PRO A 70 24.07 12.16 -11.50
N ARG A 71 23.40 11.73 -10.43
CA ARG A 71 22.49 12.59 -9.67
C ARG A 71 23.26 13.71 -8.97
N ARG A 72 22.54 14.78 -8.61
CA ARG A 72 23.11 15.86 -7.78
C ARG A 72 23.68 15.26 -6.48
N PRO A 73 24.84 15.71 -5.98
CA PRO A 73 25.45 15.14 -4.77
C PRO A 73 24.53 15.22 -3.54
N ASN A 74 23.63 16.20 -3.49
CA ASN A 74 22.69 16.38 -2.38
C ASN A 74 21.32 15.72 -2.62
N TRP A 75 21.15 14.91 -3.68
CA TRP A 75 19.84 14.33 -4.00
C TRP A 75 19.34 13.41 -2.88
N ASP A 76 20.25 12.63 -2.31
CA ASP A 76 19.95 11.66 -1.27
C ASP A 76 19.58 12.38 0.03
N LEU A 77 20.38 13.39 0.37
CA LEU A 77 20.10 14.26 1.50
C LEU A 77 18.73 14.94 1.38
N LYS A 78 18.34 15.42 0.20
CA LYS A 78 17.03 16.02 -0.02
C LYS A 78 15.91 15.03 0.23
N ARG A 79 16.00 13.83 -0.36
CA ARG A 79 15.00 12.78 -0.20
C ARG A 79 14.82 12.37 1.26
N ASP A 80 15.93 12.17 1.97
CA ASP A 80 15.91 11.71 3.36
C ASP A 80 15.43 12.80 4.33
N VAL A 81 15.70 14.06 4.02
CA VAL A 81 15.25 15.22 4.80
C VAL A 81 13.80 15.57 4.49
N GLU A 82 13.34 15.41 3.26
CA GLU A 82 11.97 15.75 2.81
C GLU A 82 10.90 15.01 3.63
N LYS A 83 11.09 13.71 3.89
CA LYS A 83 10.18 12.94 4.75
C LYS A 83 10.09 13.51 6.16
N LYS A 84 11.21 13.93 6.74
CA LYS A 84 11.25 14.51 8.10
C LYS A 84 10.65 15.93 8.12
N LEU A 85 10.92 16.72 7.08
CA LEU A 85 10.35 18.06 6.93
C LEU A 85 8.84 18.02 6.72
N ALA A 86 8.30 17.06 5.97
CA ALA A 86 6.86 16.90 5.81
C ALA A 86 6.16 16.66 7.16
N VAL A 87 6.70 15.75 7.99
CA VAL A 87 6.19 15.51 9.35
C VAL A 87 6.28 16.77 10.21
N LEU A 88 7.40 17.49 10.14
CA LEU A 88 7.59 18.71 10.93
C LEU A 88 6.71 19.87 10.46
N SER A 89 6.51 20.04 9.15
CA SER A 89 5.63 21.06 8.57
C SER A 89 4.21 20.88 9.08
N ARG A 90 3.68 19.65 9.01
CA ARG A 90 2.34 19.32 9.52
C ARG A 90 2.18 19.67 11.01
N LYS A 91 3.18 19.34 11.83
CA LYS A 91 3.20 19.71 13.25
C LYS A 91 3.26 21.23 13.47
N THR A 92 3.99 21.93 12.61
CA THR A 92 4.13 23.38 12.66
C THR A 92 2.81 24.06 12.31
N ASP A 93 2.14 23.61 11.26
CA ASP A 93 0.82 24.11 10.87
C ASP A 93 -0.22 23.88 11.98
N ARG A 94 -0.17 22.72 12.64
CA ARG A 94 -1.03 22.44 13.81
C ARG A 94 -0.73 23.37 14.99
N ALA A 95 0.54 23.60 15.30
CA ALA A 95 0.94 24.53 16.36
C ALA A 95 0.50 25.97 16.05
N ILE A 96 0.54 26.38 14.78
CA ILE A 96 0.04 27.70 14.32
C ILE A 96 -1.48 27.78 14.54
N VAL A 97 -2.23 26.76 14.16
CA VAL A 97 -3.69 26.68 14.37
C VAL A 97 -4.03 26.77 15.86
N ASP A 98 -3.31 26.03 16.72
CA ASP A 98 -3.50 26.08 18.18
C ASP A 98 -3.19 27.47 18.75
N LEU A 99 -2.14 28.13 18.27
CA LEU A 99 -1.79 29.50 18.68
C LEU A 99 -2.88 30.50 18.30
N ILE A 100 -3.43 30.38 17.08
CA ILE A 100 -4.54 31.22 16.61
C ILE A 100 -5.78 30.99 17.47
N ARG A 101 -6.09 29.74 17.82
CA ARG A 101 -7.20 29.41 18.72
C ARG A 101 -7.05 30.09 20.08
N VAL A 102 -5.88 29.97 20.71
CA VAL A 102 -5.58 30.62 22.00
C VAL A 102 -5.69 32.14 21.89
N LYS A 103 -5.20 32.72 20.79
CA LYS A 103 -5.28 34.16 20.55
C LYS A 103 -6.73 34.64 20.44
N ILE A 104 -7.59 33.94 19.70
CA ILE A 104 -9.01 34.28 19.58
C ILE A 104 -9.70 34.16 20.95
N THR A 105 -9.47 33.07 21.69
CA THR A 105 -10.08 32.87 23.01
C THR A 105 -9.64 33.90 24.05
N ASN A 106 -8.39 34.39 23.96
CA ASN A 106 -7.85 35.41 24.85
C ASN A 106 -8.30 36.83 24.46
N SER A 107 -8.50 37.10 23.17
CA SER A 107 -8.97 38.40 22.66
C SER A 107 -10.46 38.65 22.88
N GLY A 108 -11.26 37.60 23.11
CA GLY A 108 -12.65 37.74 23.51
C GLY A 108 -13.35 36.39 23.59
N THR A 109 -14.24 36.23 24.57
CA THR A 109 -15.14 35.07 24.77
C THR A 109 -14.50 33.76 25.25
N VAL A 110 -14.28 33.68 26.56
CA VAL A 110 -14.29 32.40 27.29
C VAL A 110 -15.70 31.79 27.15
N GLN A 111 -15.80 30.52 26.70
CA GLN A 111 -16.99 29.62 26.71
C GLN A 111 -17.85 29.36 25.44
N ALA A 112 -17.36 29.49 24.20
CA ALA A 112 -18.18 29.12 23.02
C ALA A 112 -17.71 27.91 22.18
N VAL A 113 -16.71 27.13 22.63
CA VAL A 113 -16.13 26.03 21.82
C VAL A 113 -16.33 24.65 22.46
N SER A 114 -17.54 24.39 22.97
CA SER A 114 -17.92 23.03 23.39
C SER A 114 -19.35 22.60 23.01
N LYS A 115 -20.09 23.37 22.20
CA LYS A 115 -21.39 22.95 21.66
C LYS A 115 -21.59 23.51 20.24
N SER A 116 -22.19 22.68 19.39
CA SER A 116 -22.60 22.86 17.98
C SER A 116 -22.79 24.31 17.49
N PRO A 117 -22.41 24.63 16.24
CA PRO A 117 -22.29 26.00 15.73
C PRO A 117 -23.63 26.67 15.33
N THR A 118 -24.78 26.21 15.84
CA THR A 118 -26.09 26.68 15.35
C THR A 118 -26.81 27.69 16.23
N ASP A 119 -26.27 28.14 17.37
CA ASP A 119 -26.98 29.17 18.15
C ASP A 119 -26.06 29.98 19.07
N VAL A 120 -25.51 31.11 18.59
CA VAL A 120 -24.89 32.12 19.46
C VAL A 120 -25.20 33.52 18.94
N SER A 121 -25.90 34.31 19.77
CA SER A 121 -26.29 35.71 19.56
C SER A 121 -25.09 36.63 19.29
N GLU A 122 -25.25 37.54 18.31
CA GLU A 122 -24.17 38.03 17.44
C GLU A 122 -23.41 39.31 17.85
N GLU A 123 -23.72 39.97 18.97
CA GLU A 123 -23.35 41.40 19.13
C GLU A 123 -21.99 41.74 19.79
N ALA A 124 -21.08 40.79 20.04
CA ALA A 124 -19.84 41.08 20.78
C ALA A 124 -18.51 40.75 20.08
N ILE A 125 -18.52 40.18 18.87
CA ILE A 125 -17.30 39.67 18.22
C ILE A 125 -16.96 40.55 17.00
N SER A 126 -15.72 41.06 16.94
CA SER A 126 -15.22 41.84 15.81
C SER A 126 -15.41 41.08 14.49
N HIS A 127 -15.86 41.76 13.43
CA HIS A 127 -16.07 41.16 12.11
C HIS A 127 -14.82 40.43 11.61
N GLN A 128 -13.64 40.99 11.88
CA GLN A 128 -12.35 40.41 11.56
C GLN A 128 -12.11 39.07 12.28
N ASP A 129 -12.49 38.97 13.56
CA ASP A 129 -12.30 37.75 14.34
C ASP A 129 -13.26 36.64 13.89
N ARG A 130 -14.48 36.99 13.43
CA ARG A 130 -15.40 36.03 12.79
C ARG A 130 -14.83 35.47 11.50
N GLU A 131 -14.31 36.32 10.62
CA GLU A 131 -13.68 35.87 9.36
C GLU A 131 -12.49 34.94 9.61
N ILE A 132 -11.63 35.31 10.57
CA ILE A 132 -10.48 34.49 10.96
C ILE A 132 -10.95 33.14 11.54
N ALA A 133 -12.00 33.14 12.37
CA ALA A 133 -12.57 31.91 12.93
C ALA A 133 -13.14 30.98 11.85
N HIS A 134 -13.86 31.51 10.85
CA HIS A 134 -14.36 30.71 9.73
C HIS A 134 -13.21 30.11 8.89
N SER A 135 -12.17 30.89 8.64
CA SER A 135 -10.97 30.42 7.95
C SER A 135 -10.25 29.30 8.72
N LEU A 136 -10.14 29.44 10.05
CA LEU A 136 -9.54 28.44 10.94
C LEU A 136 -10.30 27.10 10.90
N VAL A 137 -11.63 27.15 10.92
CA VAL A 137 -12.48 25.94 10.85
C VAL A 137 -12.26 25.17 9.55
N ASN A 138 -12.10 25.87 8.43
CA ASN A 138 -11.79 25.25 7.15
C ASN A 138 -10.39 24.62 7.16
N ALA A 139 -9.38 25.35 7.66
CA ALA A 139 -8.01 24.85 7.78
C ALA A 139 -7.92 23.60 8.68
N MET A 140 -8.67 23.56 9.78
CA MET A 140 -8.73 22.38 10.66
C MET A 140 -9.31 21.15 9.94
N ARG A 141 -10.35 21.35 9.14
CA ARG A 141 -10.99 20.27 8.37
C ARG A 141 -10.07 19.69 7.31
N ASP A 142 -9.21 20.52 6.73
CA ASP A 142 -8.21 20.07 5.76
C ASP A 142 -7.03 19.35 6.45
N LEU A 143 -6.65 19.78 7.66
CA LEU A 143 -5.62 19.11 8.46
C LEU A 143 -6.07 17.73 8.98
N GLU A 144 -7.35 17.58 9.34
CA GLU A 144 -7.94 16.32 9.81
C GLU A 144 -7.96 15.27 8.68
N LYS A 145 -8.32 15.66 7.45
CA LYS A 145 -8.28 14.77 6.28
C LYS A 145 -6.88 14.23 5.96
N LEU A 146 -5.84 15.05 6.19
CA LEU A 146 -4.45 14.64 5.95
C LEU A 146 -3.90 13.70 7.03
N GLU A 147 -4.59 13.55 8.16
CA GLU A 147 -4.21 12.67 9.26
C GLU A 147 -4.76 11.24 9.05
N ASP A 148 -5.91 11.13 8.40
CA ASP A 148 -6.58 9.85 8.08
C ASP A 148 -5.90 9.06 6.94
N GLU A 149 -5.10 9.71 6.09
CA GLU A 149 -4.46 9.08 4.93
C GLU A 149 -3.14 8.33 5.24
N ASP A 150 -2.51 8.58 6.41
CA ASP A 150 -1.22 7.98 6.81
C ASP A 150 -1.37 6.84 7.86
N GLY A 151 -2.61 6.39 8.11
CA GLY A 151 -2.96 5.43 9.16
C GLY A 151 -2.87 3.93 8.81
N ASP A 152 -2.28 3.55 7.68
CA ASP A 152 -2.00 2.15 7.27
C ASP A 152 -0.48 1.90 7.17
#